data_AF-A0A5E4XBE0-F1
#
_entry.id   AF-A0A5E4XBE0-F1
#
_cell.length_a   1.000
_cell.length_b   1.000
_cell.length_c   1.000
_cell.angle_alpha   90.00
_cell.angle_beta   90.00
_cell.angle_gamma   90.00
#
_symmetry.space_group_name_H-M   'P 1'
#
loop_
_entity.id
_entity.type
_entity.pdbx_description
1 polymer ?
#
loop_
_entity_poly.entity_id
_entity_poly.type
_entity_poly.pdbx_seq_one_letter_code
_entity_poly.pdbx_strand_id
1 'polypeptide(L)'
;MNIGQAAQASGVTAKMIRYYESIGLMPPSPRSEAGYRRYGEQDLHLLRFIRQARRLGFGIDQIRQLLALWQDRDRSSAQVKALAQSHVDELNQRIGELVAMRDTLSHLAAHCHGDDRPDCPILEGIAAAELSSHPGGNAARSASTMTPCSPAPSATAADTVTATESGAGGSVGDGEGQVRQIPLA
;
A
#
# COMPACT_ATOMS: atom_id res chain seq x y z
N MET A 1 9.80 -19.62 23.24
CA MET A 1 8.63 -18.75 23.48
C MET A 1 7.55 -19.00 22.42
N ASN A 2 6.28 -18.71 22.70
CA ASN A 2 5.20 -18.83 21.71
C ASN A 2 5.13 -17.59 20.77
N ILE A 3 4.28 -17.61 19.75
CA ILE A 3 4.19 -16.50 18.78
C ILE A 3 3.69 -15.18 19.39
N GLY A 4 2.82 -15.24 20.41
CA GLY A 4 2.33 -14.04 21.10
C GLY A 4 3.43 -13.36 21.91
N GLN A 5 4.20 -14.17 22.64
CA GLN A 5 5.38 -13.72 23.38
C GLN A 5 6.45 -13.16 22.43
N ALA A 6 6.70 -13.83 21.31
CA ALA A 6 7.64 -13.35 20.30
C ALA A 6 7.20 -12.03 19.67
N ALA A 7 5.90 -11.87 19.41
CA ALA A 7 5.33 -10.64 18.88
C ALA A 7 5.52 -9.46 19.84
N GLN A 8 5.24 -9.68 21.13
CA GLN A 8 5.44 -8.66 22.17
C GLN A 8 6.92 -8.29 22.34
N ALA A 9 7.81 -9.29 22.38
CA ALA A 9 9.25 -9.07 22.59
C ALA A 9 9.96 -8.42 21.39
N SER A 10 9.51 -8.70 20.17
CA SER A 10 10.08 -8.10 18.94
C SER A 10 9.40 -6.79 18.53
N GLY A 11 8.18 -6.55 18.99
CA GLY A 11 7.30 -5.46 18.54
C GLY A 11 6.82 -5.63 17.10
N VAL A 12 6.76 -6.88 16.62
CA VAL A 12 6.19 -7.26 15.32
C VAL A 12 4.90 -8.04 15.59
N THR A 13 3.81 -7.74 14.89
CA THR A 13 2.55 -8.45 15.13
C THR A 13 2.65 -9.93 14.76
N ALA A 14 1.89 -10.80 15.46
CA ALA A 14 1.87 -12.24 15.15
C ALA A 14 1.45 -12.54 13.69
N LYS A 15 0.62 -11.68 13.08
CA LYS A 15 0.28 -11.75 11.64
C LYS A 15 1.51 -11.54 10.77
N MET A 16 2.32 -10.51 11.07
CA MET A 16 3.54 -10.21 10.33
C MET A 16 4.62 -11.27 10.52
N ILE A 17 4.74 -11.87 11.71
CA ILE A 17 5.67 -13.00 11.93
C ILE A 17 5.31 -14.15 10.99
N ARG A 18 4.04 -14.56 10.91
CA ARG A 18 3.58 -15.60 9.97
C ARG A 18 3.82 -15.21 8.51
N TYR A 19 3.62 -13.94 8.17
CA TYR A 19 3.89 -13.44 6.84
C TYR A 19 5.38 -13.56 6.49
N TYR A 20 6.29 -13.15 7.37
CA TYR A 20 7.73 -13.26 7.16
C TYR A 20 8.20 -14.72 7.04
N GLU A 21 7.60 -15.64 7.80
CA GLU A 21 7.81 -17.08 7.59
C GLU A 21 7.32 -17.54 6.20
N SER A 22 6.12 -17.09 5.77
CA SER A 22 5.52 -17.53 4.51
C SER A 22 6.30 -17.11 3.26
N ILE A 23 6.96 -15.95 3.32
CA ILE A 23 7.82 -15.43 2.25
C ILE A 23 9.28 -15.89 2.39
N GLY A 24 9.57 -16.75 3.38
CA GLY A 24 10.91 -17.27 3.65
C GLY A 24 11.94 -16.20 4.05
N LEU A 25 11.50 -15.13 4.71
CA LEU A 25 12.41 -14.12 5.27
C LEU A 25 12.97 -14.55 6.63
N MET A 26 12.29 -15.47 7.29
CA MET A 26 12.71 -16.11 8.52
C MET A 26 12.72 -17.64 8.32
N PRO A 27 13.71 -18.36 8.88
CA PRO A 27 13.69 -19.82 8.88
C PRO A 27 12.42 -20.34 9.59
N PRO A 28 11.82 -21.44 9.12
CA PRO A 28 10.63 -21.99 9.76
C PRO A 28 10.96 -22.38 11.21
N SER A 29 10.20 -21.86 12.16
CA SER A 29 10.36 -22.17 13.58
C SER A 29 10.13 -23.67 13.84
N PRO A 30 11.01 -24.34 14.61
CA PRO A 30 10.81 -25.74 14.98
C PRO A 30 9.49 -25.89 15.74
N ARG A 31 8.75 -26.94 15.38
CA ARG A 31 7.54 -27.32 16.10
C ARG A 31 7.92 -28.08 17.37
N SER A 32 7.27 -27.76 18.48
CA SER A 32 7.35 -28.59 19.68
C SER A 32 6.67 -29.94 19.44
N GLU A 33 6.90 -30.91 20.33
CA GLU A 33 6.19 -32.20 20.33
C GLU A 33 4.66 -32.02 20.41
N ALA A 34 4.20 -30.94 21.03
CA ALA A 34 2.79 -30.55 21.09
C ALA A 34 2.28 -29.78 19.83
N GLY A 35 3.08 -29.66 18.78
CA GLY A 35 2.68 -29.04 17.50
C GLY A 35 2.76 -27.50 17.43
N TYR A 36 3.19 -26.82 18.49
CA TYR A 36 3.28 -25.36 18.54
C TYR A 36 4.64 -24.85 18.01
N ARG A 37 4.65 -23.69 17.32
CA ARG A 37 5.88 -22.99 16.92
C ARG A 37 6.62 -22.44 18.14
N ARG A 38 7.93 -22.68 18.21
CA ARG A 38 8.82 -22.15 19.26
C ARG A 38 9.82 -21.16 18.69
N TYR A 39 9.74 -19.92 19.14
CA TYR A 39 10.73 -18.90 18.83
C TYR A 39 11.83 -18.87 19.90
N GLY A 40 13.07 -18.69 19.47
CA GLY A 40 14.24 -18.48 20.32
C GLY A 40 14.71 -17.02 20.32
N GLU A 41 15.80 -16.76 21.03
CA GLU A 41 16.38 -15.41 21.08
C GLU A 41 16.91 -14.96 19.71
N GLN A 42 17.48 -15.89 18.93
CA GLN A 42 17.95 -15.61 17.57
C GLN A 42 16.80 -15.10 16.66
N ASP A 43 15.61 -15.71 16.77
CA ASP A 43 14.43 -15.28 16.02
C ASP A 43 13.99 -13.88 16.44
N LEU A 44 14.08 -13.55 17.72
CA LEU A 44 13.78 -12.20 18.20
C LEU A 44 14.76 -11.16 17.65
N HIS A 45 16.06 -11.47 17.64
CA HIS A 45 17.06 -10.59 17.02
C HIS A 45 16.76 -10.38 15.53
N LEU A 46 16.40 -11.44 14.82
CA LEU A 46 16.03 -11.37 13.41
C LEU A 46 14.77 -10.51 13.19
N LEU A 47 13.73 -10.70 14.01
CA LEU A 47 12.50 -9.89 13.93
C LEU A 47 12.76 -8.42 14.22
N ARG A 48 13.58 -8.12 15.23
CA ARG A 48 13.98 -6.74 15.55
C ARG A 48 14.74 -6.11 14.38
N PHE A 49 15.63 -6.88 13.74
CA PHE A 49 16.36 -6.44 12.54
C PHE A 49 15.40 -6.12 11.38
N ILE A 50 14.51 -7.05 11.04
CA ILE A 50 13.51 -6.85 9.97
C ILE A 50 12.66 -5.62 10.24
N ARG A 51 12.19 -5.46 11.49
CA ARG A 51 11.40 -4.29 11.91
C ARG A 51 12.18 -3.00 11.68
N GLN A 52 13.45 -2.94 12.08
CA GLN A 52 14.26 -1.73 11.92
C GLN A 52 14.54 -1.42 10.44
N ALA A 53 14.84 -2.44 9.63
CA ALA A 53 15.05 -2.24 8.20
C ALA A 53 13.77 -1.73 7.50
N ARG A 54 12.60 -2.26 7.86
CA ARG A 54 11.31 -1.73 7.38
C ARG A 54 11.08 -0.28 7.80
N ARG A 55 11.51 0.13 9.00
CA ARG A 55 11.41 1.54 9.45
C ARG A 55 12.29 2.49 8.65
N LEU A 56 13.41 2.00 8.12
CA LEU A 56 14.31 2.76 7.25
C LEU A 56 13.84 2.77 5.78
N GLY A 57 12.69 2.17 5.48
CA GLY A 57 12.11 2.15 4.14
C GLY A 57 12.67 1.06 3.23
N PHE A 58 13.47 0.12 3.74
CA PHE A 58 13.94 -1.00 2.92
C PHE A 58 12.78 -1.90 2.48
N GLY A 59 12.80 -2.26 1.19
CA GLY A 59 11.91 -3.26 0.61
C GLY A 59 12.21 -4.67 1.13
N ILE A 60 11.27 -5.60 0.92
CA ILE A 60 11.43 -7.00 1.37
C ILE A 60 12.67 -7.65 0.75
N ASP A 61 12.94 -7.39 -0.53
CA ASP A 61 14.08 -7.96 -1.24
C ASP A 61 15.42 -7.40 -0.75
N GLN A 62 15.49 -6.10 -0.49
CA GLN A 62 16.66 -5.47 0.13
C GLN A 62 16.89 -6.01 1.55
N ILE A 63 15.83 -6.24 2.33
CA ILE A 63 15.93 -6.86 3.66
C ILE A 63 16.48 -8.27 3.56
N ARG A 64 16.06 -9.06 2.56
CA ARG A 64 16.61 -10.40 2.32
C ARG A 64 18.11 -10.36 2.05
N GLN A 65 18.57 -9.43 1.23
CA GLN A 65 20.00 -9.23 0.96
C GLN A 65 20.75 -8.81 2.22
N LEU A 66 20.21 -7.85 2.98
CA LEU A 66 20.76 -7.43 4.27
C LEU A 66 20.86 -8.59 5.25
N LEU A 67 19.88 -9.49 5.29
CA LEU A 67 19.87 -10.67 6.15
C LEU A 67 20.92 -11.71 5.73
N ALA A 68 21.06 -11.97 4.43
CA ALA A 68 22.09 -12.86 3.91
C ALA A 68 23.49 -12.35 4.28
N LEU A 69 23.72 -11.05 4.08
CA LEU A 69 24.94 -10.39 4.53
C LEU A 69 25.06 -10.47 6.06
N TRP A 70 23.97 -10.28 6.81
CA TRP A 70 24.01 -10.30 8.27
C TRP A 70 24.40 -11.64 8.89
N GLN A 71 23.98 -12.74 8.28
CA GLN A 71 24.30 -14.10 8.72
C GLN A 71 25.72 -14.52 8.33
N ASP A 72 26.27 -13.95 7.26
CA ASP A 72 27.66 -14.17 6.88
C ASP A 72 28.64 -13.47 7.86
N ARG A 73 29.47 -14.29 8.51
CA ARG A 73 30.43 -13.87 9.55
C ARG A 73 31.77 -13.45 8.96
N ASP A 74 32.09 -13.85 7.73
CA ASP A 74 33.35 -13.56 7.04
C ASP A 74 33.20 -12.42 6.00
N ARG A 75 32.06 -11.75 6.01
CA ARG A 75 31.71 -10.70 5.04
C ARG A 75 32.66 -9.50 5.04
N SER A 76 32.81 -8.92 3.86
CA SER A 76 33.34 -7.56 3.72
C SER A 76 32.25 -6.53 4.06
N SER A 77 32.58 -5.55 4.90
CA SER A 77 31.69 -4.41 5.22
C SER A 77 31.35 -3.55 3.99
N ALA A 78 32.10 -3.73 2.90
CA ALA A 78 31.91 -3.03 1.63
C ALA A 78 30.54 -3.29 1.01
N GLN A 79 30.05 -4.54 1.01
CA GLN A 79 28.76 -4.89 0.42
C GLN A 79 27.58 -4.29 1.18
N VAL A 80 27.63 -4.30 2.52
CA VAL A 80 26.61 -3.67 3.37
C VAL A 80 26.59 -2.16 3.14
N LYS A 81 27.78 -1.54 3.04
CA LYS A 81 27.90 -0.11 2.76
C LYS A 81 27.31 0.24 1.38
N ALA A 82 27.62 -0.54 0.35
CA ALA A 82 27.11 -0.32 -1.00
C ALA A 82 25.58 -0.37 -1.06
N LEU A 83 24.97 -1.38 -0.41
CA LEU A 83 23.51 -1.51 -0.34
C LEU A 83 22.86 -0.35 0.41
N ALA A 84 23.45 0.07 1.54
CA ALA A 84 22.96 1.23 2.28
C ALA A 84 23.07 2.52 1.46
N GLN A 85 24.18 2.72 0.73
CA GLN A 85 24.38 3.90 -0.10
C GLN A 85 23.40 3.95 -1.28
N SER A 86 23.17 2.82 -1.95
CA SER A 86 22.16 2.72 -3.02
C SER A 86 20.77 3.15 -2.53
N HIS A 87 20.37 2.70 -1.34
CA HIS A 87 19.08 3.09 -0.76
C HIS A 87 19.03 4.56 -0.35
N VAL A 88 20.15 5.12 0.13
CA VAL A 88 20.24 6.57 0.37
C VAL A 88 20.07 7.35 -0.94
N ASP A 89 20.65 6.90 -2.03
CA ASP A 89 20.55 7.55 -3.33
C ASP A 89 19.11 7.48 -3.89
N GLU A 90 18.44 6.33 -3.76
CA GLU A 90 17.01 6.16 -4.07
C GLU A 90 16.13 7.10 -3.25
N LEU A 91 16.39 7.22 -1.95
CA LEU A 91 15.66 8.15 -1.07
C LEU A 91 15.89 9.61 -1.49
N ASN A 92 17.13 9.98 -1.82
CA ASN A 92 17.45 11.34 -2.26
C ASN A 92 16.74 11.69 -3.58
N GLN A 93 16.68 10.75 -4.53
CA GLN A 93 15.90 10.93 -5.75
C GLN A 93 14.42 11.18 -5.43
N ARG A 94 13.83 10.34 -4.57
CA ARG A 94 12.43 10.48 -4.20
C ARG A 94 12.15 11.79 -3.44
N ILE A 95 13.07 12.23 -2.60
CA ILE A 95 13.01 13.53 -1.93
C ILE A 95 13.01 14.65 -2.97
N GLY A 96 13.88 14.59 -3.98
CA GLY A 96 13.92 15.57 -5.07
C GLY A 96 12.58 15.69 -5.81
N GLU A 97 11.98 14.56 -6.16
CA GLU A 97 10.64 14.51 -6.78
C GLU A 97 9.55 15.12 -5.88
N LEU A 98 9.55 14.75 -4.59
CA LEU A 98 8.59 15.28 -3.61
C LEU A 98 8.76 16.77 -3.36
N VAL A 99 10.00 17.27 -3.34
CA VAL A 99 10.32 18.69 -3.22
C VAL A 99 9.80 19.44 -4.45
N ALA A 100 10.06 18.94 -5.67
CA ALA A 100 9.57 19.58 -6.90
C ALA A 100 8.04 19.65 -6.95
N MET A 101 7.34 18.57 -6.56
CA MET A 101 5.89 18.56 -6.46
C MET A 101 5.37 19.56 -5.41
N ARG A 102 5.97 19.57 -4.21
CA ARG A 102 5.63 20.53 -3.15
C ARG A 102 5.82 21.96 -3.62
N ASP A 103 6.93 22.26 -4.28
CA ASP A 103 7.27 23.61 -4.72
C ASP A 103 6.31 24.10 -5.80
N THR A 104 5.91 23.21 -6.72
CA THR A 104 4.87 23.48 -7.73
C THR A 104 3.54 23.82 -7.06
N LEU A 105 3.07 22.97 -6.13
CA LEU A 105 1.82 23.21 -5.41
C LEU A 105 1.87 24.48 -4.57
N SER A 106 3.01 24.75 -3.92
CA SER A 106 3.22 25.95 -3.10
C SER A 106 3.21 27.21 -3.96
N HIS A 107 3.81 27.15 -5.16
CA HIS A 107 3.76 28.23 -6.14
C HIS A 107 2.32 28.51 -6.58
N LEU A 108 1.57 27.47 -6.99
CA LEU A 108 0.17 27.63 -7.40
C LEU A 108 -0.71 28.17 -6.27
N ALA A 109 -0.51 27.69 -5.05
CA ALA A 109 -1.24 28.16 -3.87
C ALA A 109 -0.94 29.63 -3.54
N ALA A 110 0.32 30.07 -3.67
CA ALA A 110 0.70 31.46 -3.44
C ALA A 110 0.07 32.45 -4.44
N HIS A 111 -0.27 31.98 -5.64
CA HIS A 111 -0.93 32.78 -6.67
C HIS A 111 -2.46 32.68 -6.63
N CYS A 112 -3.02 31.84 -5.76
CA CYS A 112 -4.45 31.75 -5.55
C CYS A 112 -4.89 32.75 -4.48
N HIS A 113 -5.90 33.56 -4.79
CA HIS A 113 -6.44 34.55 -3.84
C HIS A 113 -7.28 33.91 -2.72
N GLY A 114 -7.78 32.70 -2.92
CA GLY A 114 -8.54 31.95 -1.90
C GLY A 114 -9.88 32.59 -1.53
N ASP A 115 -10.50 33.32 -2.44
CA ASP A 115 -11.82 33.95 -2.28
C ASP A 115 -12.92 33.18 -3.03
N ASP A 116 -14.16 33.66 -2.96
CA ASP A 116 -15.33 33.04 -3.60
C ASP A 116 -15.36 33.18 -5.15
N ARG A 117 -14.22 33.50 -5.78
CA ARG A 117 -14.12 33.63 -7.24
C ARG A 117 -13.96 32.26 -7.90
N PRO A 118 -14.51 32.10 -9.13
CA PRO A 118 -14.34 30.86 -9.89
C PRO A 118 -12.94 30.71 -10.50
N ASP A 119 -12.19 31.81 -10.63
CA ASP A 119 -10.87 31.83 -11.25
C ASP A 119 -9.82 31.32 -10.25
N CYS A 120 -9.41 30.06 -10.43
CA CYS A 120 -8.47 29.39 -9.53
C CYS A 120 -7.20 28.98 -10.29
N PRO A 121 -6.08 29.71 -10.12
CA PRO A 121 -4.79 29.40 -10.75
C PRO A 121 -4.26 28.00 -10.45
N ILE A 122 -4.71 27.38 -9.35
CA ILE A 122 -4.35 26.01 -8.99
C ILE A 122 -4.98 25.02 -9.99
N LEU A 123 -6.27 25.17 -10.31
CA LEU A 123 -6.96 24.28 -11.23
C LEU A 123 -6.43 24.42 -12.65
N GLU A 124 -6.16 25.66 -13.08
CA GLU A 124 -5.53 25.95 -14.36
C GLU A 124 -4.12 25.38 -14.45
N GLY A 125 -3.30 25.55 -13.40
CA GLY A 125 -1.93 25.03 -13.35
C GLY A 125 -1.85 23.51 -13.39
N ILE A 126 -2.76 22.81 -12.70
CA ILE A 126 -2.84 21.34 -12.73
C ILE A 126 -3.30 20.85 -14.11
N ALA A 127 -4.32 21.50 -14.71
CA ALA A 127 -4.82 21.16 -16.03
C ALA A 127 -3.77 21.40 -17.14
N ALA A 128 -2.91 22.42 -16.98
CA ALA A 128 -1.84 22.71 -17.92
C ALA A 128 -0.61 21.79 -17.77
N ALA A 129 -0.36 21.26 -16.56
CA ALA A 129 0.79 20.40 -16.29
C ALA A 129 0.73 19.03 -17.01
N GLU A 130 -0.46 18.49 -17.28
CA GLU A 130 -0.60 17.22 -18.03
C GLU A 130 -0.04 17.28 -19.45
N LEU A 131 0.05 18.48 -20.06
CA LEU A 131 0.53 18.66 -21.43
C LEU A 131 2.06 18.79 -21.53
N SER A 132 2.80 18.91 -20.42
CA SER A 132 4.22 19.34 -20.46
C SER A 132 5.22 18.55 -19.62
N SER A 133 4.86 17.49 -18.88
CA SER A 133 5.88 16.77 -18.11
C SER A 133 5.62 15.28 -17.90
N HIS A 134 6.39 14.42 -18.58
CA HIS A 134 6.87 13.12 -18.05
C HIS A 134 8.17 12.67 -18.77
N PRO A 135 9.34 12.75 -18.12
CA PRO A 135 10.43 11.81 -18.38
C PRO A 135 10.65 10.93 -17.15
N GLY A 136 10.27 9.65 -17.27
CA GLY A 136 10.54 8.57 -16.30
C GLY A 136 9.26 7.82 -15.90
N GLY A 137 9.00 6.57 -16.26
CA GLY A 137 9.86 5.50 -16.73
C GLY A 137 9.55 4.26 -15.92
N ASN A 138 8.63 3.41 -16.40
CA ASN A 138 8.61 2.00 -16.04
C ASN A 138 8.22 1.16 -17.27
N ALA A 139 9.22 0.93 -18.13
CA ALA A 139 9.18 -0.10 -19.13
C ALA A 139 9.53 -1.45 -18.46
N ALA A 140 8.51 -2.22 -18.09
CA ALA A 140 8.65 -3.68 -18.00
C ALA A 140 7.28 -4.38 -18.01
N ARG A 141 7.01 -5.05 -19.15
CA ARG A 141 6.28 -6.32 -19.31
C ARG A 141 4.74 -6.25 -19.38
N SER A 142 4.21 -6.29 -20.60
CA SER A 142 3.58 -7.52 -21.13
C SER A 142 3.35 -7.40 -22.64
N ALA A 143 4.00 -8.28 -23.40
CA ALA A 143 3.64 -8.57 -24.77
C ALA A 143 2.29 -9.29 -24.74
N SER A 144 1.21 -8.57 -25.05
CA SER A 144 -0.07 -9.19 -25.35
C SER A 144 0.03 -9.88 -26.70
N THR A 145 0.07 -11.21 -26.66
CA THR A 145 -0.21 -12.04 -27.82
C THR A 145 -1.61 -11.69 -28.32
N MET A 146 -1.67 -11.31 -29.60
CA MET A 146 -2.88 -11.07 -30.37
C MET A 146 -3.87 -12.25 -30.24
N THR A 147 -5.10 -11.95 -29.84
CA THR A 147 -6.27 -12.78 -30.15
C THR A 147 -7.14 -11.95 -31.08
N PRO A 148 -7.41 -12.41 -32.33
CA PRO A 148 -8.14 -11.60 -33.27
C PRO A 148 -9.66 -11.68 -33.07
N CYS A 149 -10.26 -10.58 -33.48
CA CYS A 149 -11.67 -10.28 -33.64
C CYS A 149 -12.51 -11.41 -34.27
N SER A 150 -13.74 -11.60 -33.77
CA SER A 150 -14.84 -12.09 -34.60
C SER A 150 -16.20 -11.53 -34.14
N PRO A 151 -17.17 -11.43 -35.07
CA PRO A 151 -18.11 -10.31 -35.11
C PRO A 151 -19.50 -10.66 -34.55
N ALA A 152 -20.24 -9.60 -34.22
CA ALA A 152 -21.67 -9.62 -33.92
C ALA A 152 -22.51 -10.04 -35.14
N PRO A 153 -23.71 -10.61 -34.90
CA PRO A 153 -24.85 -10.32 -35.75
C PRO A 153 -26.07 -9.76 -35.01
N SER A 154 -26.80 -8.98 -35.79
CA SER A 154 -27.92 -8.08 -35.53
C SER A 154 -29.31 -8.73 -35.44
N ALA A 155 -30.17 -8.10 -34.63
CA ALA A 155 -31.60 -7.78 -34.81
C ALA A 155 -32.61 -8.87 -35.26
N THR A 156 -33.69 -9.05 -34.48
CA THR A 156 -35.08 -9.00 -34.99
C THR A 156 -36.12 -8.80 -33.87
N ALA A 157 -37.22 -8.12 -34.22
CA ALA A 157 -38.31 -7.63 -33.38
C ALA A 157 -39.38 -8.70 -33.04
N ALA A 158 -40.16 -8.44 -31.98
CA ALA A 158 -41.56 -8.88 -31.86
C ALA A 158 -42.31 -8.07 -30.79
N ASP A 159 -43.60 -7.93 -31.06
CA ASP A 159 -44.58 -6.94 -30.61
C ASP A 159 -45.39 -7.35 -29.37
N THR A 160 -46.08 -6.36 -28.78
CA THR A 160 -47.30 -6.42 -27.94
C THR A 160 -47.27 -7.12 -26.56
N VAL A 161 -47.76 -6.42 -25.52
CA VAL A 161 -49.13 -6.50 -24.96
C VAL A 161 -49.29 -5.55 -23.74
N THR A 162 -50.45 -4.90 -23.70
CA THR A 162 -51.07 -4.02 -22.69
C THR A 162 -51.50 -4.71 -21.37
N ALA A 163 -51.40 -4.01 -20.22
CA ALA A 163 -52.36 -4.00 -19.08
C ALA A 163 -51.82 -3.05 -17.97
N THR A 164 -52.44 -1.90 -17.63
CA THR A 164 -53.52 -1.65 -16.63
C THR A 164 -53.39 -2.31 -15.26
N GLU A 165 -53.28 -1.46 -14.21
CA GLU A 165 -53.71 -1.54 -12.79
C GLU A 165 -52.77 -0.61 -11.98
N SER A 166 -53.12 0.51 -11.35
CA SER A 166 -54.22 0.94 -10.47
C SER A 166 -54.29 0.14 -9.16
N GLY A 167 -53.73 0.66 -8.06
CA GLY A 167 -53.92 0.08 -6.73
C GLY A 167 -52.93 0.51 -5.63
N ALA A 168 -53.34 1.52 -4.85
CA ALA A 168 -53.19 1.74 -3.41
C ALA A 168 -52.00 1.16 -2.58
N GLY A 169 -51.43 2.05 -1.75
CA GLY A 169 -50.67 1.76 -0.52
C GLY A 169 -49.83 2.97 -0.15
N GLY A 170 -49.83 3.56 1.03
CA GLY A 170 -50.23 3.14 2.37
C GLY A 170 -49.32 3.92 3.31
N SER A 171 -49.89 4.79 4.13
CA SER A 171 -49.25 5.65 5.12
C SER A 171 -48.65 4.87 6.31
N VAL A 172 -47.88 5.59 7.15
CA VAL A 172 -47.34 5.25 8.50
C VAL A 172 -45.86 4.80 8.47
N GLY A 173 -44.93 5.34 9.27
CA GLY A 173 -45.05 6.30 10.36
C GLY A 173 -43.69 6.77 10.89
N ASP A 174 -43.75 7.88 11.63
CA ASP A 174 -42.68 8.51 12.38
C ASP A 174 -42.06 7.57 13.43
N GLY A 175 -40.75 7.39 13.36
CA GLY A 175 -39.94 6.71 14.37
C GLY A 175 -38.99 7.70 15.02
N GLU A 176 -39.41 8.27 16.16
CA GLU A 176 -38.55 9.03 17.08
C GLU A 176 -37.42 8.12 17.61
N GLY A 177 -36.19 8.39 17.17
CA GLY A 177 -34.96 7.76 17.64
C GLY A 177 -34.38 8.50 18.84
N GLN A 178 -34.61 7.92 20.02
CA GLN A 178 -34.20 8.42 21.33
C GLN A 178 -32.67 8.57 21.50
N VAL A 179 -32.24 9.79 21.84
CA VAL A 179 -30.88 10.12 22.27
C VAL A 179 -30.61 9.48 23.64
N ARG A 180 -29.72 8.49 23.70
CA ARG A 180 -29.21 7.93 24.96
C ARG A 180 -27.92 8.63 25.38
N GLN A 181 -27.99 9.25 26.55
CA GLN A 181 -26.89 9.85 27.30
C GLN A 181 -25.82 8.80 27.63
N ILE A 182 -24.56 9.18 27.41
CA ILE A 182 -23.36 8.48 27.86
C ILE A 182 -22.90 9.18 29.15
N PRO A 183 -22.86 8.51 30.32
CA PRO A 183 -22.21 9.07 31.50
C PRO A 183 -20.69 8.86 31.41
N LEU A 184 -19.96 9.97 31.61
CA LEU A 184 -18.52 10.02 31.80
C LEU A 184 -18.16 9.38 33.15
N ALA A 185 -17.25 8.41 33.14
CA ALA A 185 -16.52 7.92 34.30
C ALA A 185 -15.04 7.80 33.92
#